data_AF-A0A0V0V4X0-F1
#
_entry.id   AF-A0A0V0V4X0-F1
#
_cell.length_a   1.000
_cell.length_b   1.000
_cell.length_c   1.000
_cell.angle_alpha   90.00
_cell.angle_beta   90.00
_cell.angle_gamma   90.00
#
_symmetry.space_group_name_H-M   'P 1'
#
loop_
_entity.id
_entity.type
_entity.pdbx_description
1 polymer ?
#
loop_
_entity_poly.entity_id
_entity_poly.type
_entity_poly.pdbx_seq_one_letter_code
_entity_poly.pdbx_strand_id
1 'polypeptide(L)'
;LAEASNGTFSVYSWCGDDYKCNLTNTTCELGVCICIPNFIVNDNGTACIPAPKLGEPCKALCATYNSFCIEETCKCMAGFKESDGECVQEMASIGEDCFSDNQCSSVYSRCSNGICTCKAGFKNVNGTCMPRYYKCNTQWPDGEGDNEVTPCEVNFAEGKHTCQEGLYCQYMEMKEDLNQPVKGICCNSTAKEASNTVYCPAGDFVEMELCTSHGSYYYYFDEIRQLGICCANSCSKERRENNGTCYFPVGVVGSACTIDAQCEINQVCKQNRCTCDVGFFEIGEQCLLPDCFFGEPLVDMTTGENVQCSQNHACSDGYYCVREYNICCKNIE
;
A
#
# COMPACT_ATOMS: atom_id res chain seq x y z
N LEU A 1 -4.11 -46.10 -14.46
CA LEU A 1 -2.66 -46.24 -14.22
C LEU A 1 -1.94 -45.60 -15.40
N ALA A 2 -1.90 -44.26 -15.39
CA ALA A 2 -1.07 -43.52 -16.33
C ALA A 2 0.32 -43.43 -15.71
N GLU A 3 1.33 -43.81 -16.49
CA GLU A 3 2.74 -43.81 -16.10
C GLU A 3 3.15 -42.40 -15.68
N ALA A 4 3.80 -42.30 -14.52
CA ALA A 4 4.50 -41.10 -14.11
C ALA A 4 5.58 -40.81 -15.16
N SER A 5 5.30 -39.88 -16.08
CA SER A 5 6.35 -39.33 -16.92
C SER A 5 7.35 -38.67 -15.97
N ASN A 6 8.57 -39.17 -15.95
CA ASN A 6 9.70 -38.67 -15.20
C ASN A 6 10.17 -37.33 -15.82
N GLY A 7 9.25 -36.38 -15.94
CA GLY A 7 9.48 -35.04 -16.46
C GLY A 7 10.21 -34.25 -15.39
N THR A 8 11.43 -33.84 -15.70
CA THR A 8 12.12 -32.78 -14.96
C THR A 8 11.25 -31.52 -15.00
N PHE A 9 10.55 -31.23 -13.90
CA PHE A 9 9.69 -30.06 -13.78
C PHE A 9 10.55 -28.79 -13.78
N SER A 10 10.35 -27.94 -14.79
CA SER A 10 11.09 -26.68 -15.00
C SER A 10 10.52 -25.55 -14.13
N VAL A 11 11.19 -24.39 -14.13
CA VAL A 11 10.56 -23.18 -13.56
C VAL A 11 9.25 -22.91 -14.33
N TYR A 12 8.24 -22.41 -13.62
CA TYR A 12 6.86 -22.18 -14.06
C TYR A 12 6.01 -23.42 -14.34
N SER A 13 6.47 -24.62 -13.95
CA SER A 13 5.61 -25.81 -13.97
C SER A 13 4.60 -25.82 -12.83
N TRP A 14 3.47 -26.50 -13.02
CA TRP A 14 2.48 -26.73 -11.96
C TRP A 14 3.06 -27.56 -10.78
N CYS A 15 2.64 -27.22 -9.57
CA CYS A 15 2.96 -27.93 -8.33
C CYS A 15 1.73 -28.01 -7.40
N GLY A 16 1.77 -28.92 -6.43
CA GLY A 16 0.66 -29.21 -5.51
C GLY A 16 0.92 -30.48 -4.68
N ASP A 17 -0.14 -31.11 -4.18
CA ASP A 17 -0.04 -32.29 -3.30
C ASP A 17 0.70 -33.47 -3.97
N ASP A 18 0.45 -33.71 -5.26
CA ASP A 18 1.08 -34.80 -6.03
C ASP A 18 2.38 -34.38 -6.75
N TYR A 19 2.65 -33.07 -6.87
CA TYR A 19 3.71 -32.52 -7.72
C TYR A 19 4.57 -31.53 -6.94
N LYS A 20 5.85 -31.87 -6.74
CA LYS A 20 6.80 -30.99 -6.04
C LYS A 20 7.76 -30.33 -7.02
N CYS A 21 8.14 -29.10 -6.70
CA CYS A 21 9.23 -28.42 -7.40
C CYS A 21 10.54 -29.16 -7.13
N ASN A 22 11.10 -29.77 -8.18
CA ASN A 22 12.23 -30.68 -8.08
C ASN A 22 13.57 -29.99 -8.40
N LEU A 23 13.54 -28.67 -8.60
CA LEU A 23 14.67 -27.82 -8.97
C LEU A 23 15.18 -27.05 -7.75
N THR A 24 16.49 -26.90 -7.61
CA THR A 24 17.08 -26.11 -6.52
C THR A 24 16.69 -24.64 -6.60
N ASN A 25 16.56 -23.98 -5.45
CA ASN A 25 16.18 -22.56 -5.33
C ASN A 25 14.79 -22.27 -5.92
N THR A 26 13.88 -23.25 -5.85
CA THR A 26 12.48 -23.06 -6.21
C THR A 26 11.56 -23.31 -5.03
N THR A 27 10.42 -22.64 -5.05
CA THR A 27 9.30 -22.88 -4.14
C THR A 27 8.02 -23.07 -4.94
N CYS A 28 7.07 -23.78 -4.37
CA CYS A 28 5.72 -23.88 -4.92
C CYS A 28 4.91 -22.71 -4.37
N GLU A 29 4.55 -21.77 -5.24
CA GLU A 29 3.77 -20.60 -4.88
C GLU A 29 2.53 -20.53 -5.77
N LEU A 30 1.35 -20.52 -5.14
CA LEU A 30 0.05 -20.49 -5.83
C LEU A 30 -0.08 -21.56 -6.92
N GLY A 31 0.38 -22.78 -6.62
CA GLY A 31 0.32 -23.93 -7.53
C GLY A 31 1.32 -23.91 -8.69
N VAL A 32 2.30 -23.00 -8.68
CA VAL A 32 3.35 -22.90 -9.71
C VAL A 32 4.74 -22.88 -9.08
N CYS A 33 5.69 -23.60 -9.68
CA CYS A 33 7.09 -23.56 -9.27
C CYS A 33 7.75 -22.26 -9.71
N ILE A 34 8.18 -21.44 -8.76
CA ILE A 34 8.89 -20.19 -9.03
C ILE A 34 10.25 -20.18 -8.33
N CYS A 35 11.13 -19.26 -8.72
CA CYS A 35 12.38 -19.04 -8.00
C CYS A 35 12.10 -18.43 -6.63
N ILE A 36 12.87 -18.85 -5.61
CA ILE A 36 12.85 -18.19 -4.29
C ILE A 36 13.42 -16.76 -4.38
N PRO A 37 13.12 -15.88 -3.40
CA PRO A 37 13.68 -14.54 -3.31
C PRO A 37 15.18 -14.46 -3.61
N ASN A 38 15.61 -13.42 -4.35
CA ASN A 38 16.98 -13.19 -4.84
C ASN A 38 17.52 -14.17 -5.91
N PHE A 39 16.67 -15.06 -6.44
CA PHE A 39 17.01 -15.91 -7.58
C PHE A 39 16.13 -15.57 -8.78
N ILE A 40 16.72 -15.61 -9.97
CA ILE A 40 16.03 -15.39 -11.24
C ILE A 40 16.17 -16.61 -12.13
N VAL A 41 15.23 -16.74 -13.06
CA VAL A 41 15.27 -17.80 -14.07
C VAL A 41 16.43 -17.54 -15.03
N ASN A 42 17.22 -18.57 -15.30
CA ASN A 42 18.26 -18.50 -16.32
C ASN A 42 17.66 -18.34 -17.73
N ASP A 43 18.48 -17.95 -18.70
CA ASP A 43 18.03 -17.67 -20.07
C ASP A 43 17.24 -18.81 -20.74
N ASN A 44 17.48 -20.06 -20.33
CA ASN A 44 16.84 -21.24 -20.92
C ASN A 44 15.59 -21.71 -20.15
N GLY A 45 15.18 -21.05 -19.07
CA GLY A 45 13.99 -21.44 -18.30
C GLY A 45 14.16 -22.68 -17.40
N THR A 46 15.39 -23.16 -17.22
CA THR A 46 15.66 -24.49 -16.63
C THR A 46 16.22 -24.45 -15.22
N ALA A 47 16.71 -23.30 -14.75
CA ALA A 47 17.34 -23.18 -13.43
C ALA A 47 17.08 -21.80 -12.81
N CYS A 48 17.00 -21.77 -11.48
CA CYS A 48 17.03 -20.54 -10.69
C CYS A 48 18.46 -20.23 -10.24
N ILE A 49 19.02 -19.15 -10.78
CA ILE A 49 20.38 -18.69 -10.51
C ILE A 49 20.35 -17.41 -9.66
N PRO A 50 21.39 -17.13 -8.85
CA PRO A 50 21.45 -15.89 -8.08
C PRO A 50 21.27 -14.69 -9.00
N ALA A 51 20.40 -13.77 -8.61
CA ALA A 51 20.19 -12.53 -9.34
C ALA A 51 21.42 -11.61 -9.20
N PRO A 52 21.76 -10.83 -10.25
CA PRO A 52 22.88 -9.91 -10.21
C PRO A 52 22.61 -8.76 -9.23
N LYS A 53 23.61 -8.40 -8.44
CA LYS A 53 23.57 -7.28 -7.48
C LYS A 53 23.80 -5.93 -8.16
N LEU A 54 23.59 -4.83 -7.43
CA LEU A 54 23.95 -3.49 -7.91
C LEU A 54 25.39 -3.44 -8.43
N GLY A 55 25.57 -2.79 -9.58
CA GLY A 55 26.85 -2.70 -10.28
C GLY A 55 27.26 -3.95 -11.07
N GLU A 56 26.54 -5.08 -10.93
CA GLU A 56 26.83 -6.30 -11.69
C GLU A 56 26.12 -6.28 -13.07
N PRO A 57 26.67 -7.02 -14.05
CA PRO A 57 26.04 -7.16 -15.36
C PRO A 57 24.70 -7.89 -15.26
N CYS A 58 23.72 -7.42 -16.03
CA CYS A 58 22.38 -7.99 -16.06
C CYS A 58 21.81 -8.03 -17.48
N LYS A 59 20.74 -8.83 -17.66
CA LYS A 59 19.95 -8.87 -18.90
C LYS A 59 18.53 -8.37 -18.73
N ALA A 60 17.90 -8.66 -17.59
CA ALA A 60 16.48 -8.37 -17.37
C ALA A 60 16.16 -7.99 -15.93
N LEU A 61 16.65 -8.77 -14.96
CA LEU A 61 16.30 -8.62 -13.54
C LEU A 61 17.55 -8.48 -12.68
N CYS A 62 17.37 -7.88 -11.51
CA CYS A 62 18.39 -7.58 -10.51
C CYS A 62 17.93 -8.06 -9.13
N ALA A 63 18.87 -8.40 -8.25
CA ALA A 63 18.60 -8.92 -6.92
C ALA A 63 18.03 -7.85 -5.98
N THR A 64 18.57 -6.63 -6.07
CA THR A 64 18.22 -5.54 -5.18
C THR A 64 16.86 -4.96 -5.57
N TYR A 65 15.94 -4.81 -4.61
CA TYR A 65 14.65 -4.15 -4.86
C TYR A 65 14.84 -2.71 -5.34
N ASN A 66 13.89 -2.20 -6.11
CA ASN A 66 13.94 -0.86 -6.70
C ASN A 66 15.15 -0.64 -7.63
N SER A 67 15.70 -1.72 -8.16
CA SER A 67 16.74 -1.67 -9.19
C SER A 67 16.22 -2.25 -10.51
N PHE A 68 16.69 -1.67 -11.60
CA PHE A 68 16.44 -2.17 -12.95
C PHE A 68 17.75 -2.48 -13.65
N CYS A 69 17.65 -3.36 -14.64
CA CYS A 69 18.73 -3.56 -15.58
C CYS A 69 18.78 -2.36 -16.55
N ILE A 70 19.67 -1.40 -16.26
CA ILE A 70 19.81 -0.16 -17.03
C ILE A 70 21.18 -0.17 -17.69
N GLU A 71 21.20 -0.20 -19.02
CA GLU A 71 22.44 -0.30 -19.82
C GLU A 71 23.27 -1.53 -19.42
N GLU A 72 22.61 -2.70 -19.37
CA GLU A 72 23.22 -4.00 -19.02
C GLU A 72 23.86 -4.07 -17.63
N THR A 73 23.57 -3.10 -16.75
CA THR A 73 24.08 -3.07 -15.37
C THR A 73 22.93 -2.85 -14.41
N CYS A 74 22.94 -3.55 -13.27
CA CYS A 74 21.96 -3.31 -12.22
C CYS A 74 22.19 -1.95 -11.57
N LYS A 75 21.20 -1.06 -11.71
CA LYS A 75 21.21 0.31 -11.15
C LYS A 75 19.89 0.57 -10.46
N CYS A 76 19.89 1.43 -9.45
CA CYS A 76 18.65 1.90 -8.85
C CYS A 76 17.77 2.60 -9.89
N MET A 77 16.47 2.38 -9.80
CA MET A 77 15.50 3.05 -10.66
C MET A 77 15.43 4.55 -10.35
N ALA A 78 14.86 5.33 -11.27
CA ALA A 78 14.75 6.78 -11.08
C ALA A 78 14.02 7.12 -9.77
N GLY A 79 14.58 8.07 -8.99
CA GLY A 79 14.07 8.42 -7.66
C GLY A 79 14.65 7.59 -6.51
N PHE A 80 15.60 6.68 -6.79
CA PHE A 80 16.34 5.90 -5.80
C PHE A 80 17.84 6.05 -6.02
N LYS A 81 18.60 6.03 -4.93
CA LYS A 81 20.06 6.06 -4.92
C LYS A 81 20.60 4.85 -4.20
N GLU A 82 21.77 4.39 -4.62
CA GLU A 82 22.48 3.32 -3.92
C GLU A 82 22.98 3.82 -2.56
N SER A 83 22.71 3.05 -1.50
CA SER A 83 23.29 3.21 -0.17
C SER A 83 23.47 1.83 0.45
N ASP A 84 24.71 1.49 0.83
CA ASP A 84 25.06 0.20 1.45
C ASP A 84 24.59 -1.05 0.67
N GLY A 85 24.62 -0.99 -0.67
CA GLY A 85 24.22 -2.09 -1.55
C GLY A 85 22.70 -2.23 -1.76
N GLU A 86 21.92 -1.31 -1.21
CA GLU A 86 20.47 -1.22 -1.37
C GLU A 86 20.07 0.04 -2.14
N CYS A 87 18.91 0.01 -2.79
CA CYS A 87 18.33 1.21 -3.40
C CYS A 87 17.42 1.91 -2.39
N VAL A 88 17.93 3.00 -1.82
CA VAL A 88 17.18 3.84 -0.89
C VAL A 88 16.52 4.99 -1.65
N GLN A 89 15.30 5.33 -1.26
CA GLN A 89 14.57 6.40 -1.91
C GLN A 89 15.33 7.74 -1.79
N GLU A 90 15.49 8.43 -2.91
CA GLU A 90 15.97 9.80 -2.93
C GLU A 90 14.81 10.75 -2.64
N MET A 91 14.82 11.28 -1.43
CA MET A 91 13.84 12.22 -0.93
C MET A 91 14.38 13.65 -1.00
N ALA A 92 13.57 14.56 -1.52
CA ALA A 92 13.84 15.99 -1.55
C ALA A 92 13.00 16.71 -0.48
N SER A 93 13.65 17.54 0.31
CA SER A 93 13.06 18.43 1.30
C SER A 93 12.45 19.66 0.63
N ILE A 94 11.60 20.38 1.34
CA ILE A 94 11.07 21.66 0.83
C ILE A 94 12.22 22.63 0.51
N GLY A 95 12.24 23.14 -0.71
CA GLY A 95 13.29 24.01 -1.24
C GLY A 95 14.41 23.29 -1.99
N GLU A 96 14.44 21.96 -2.01
CA GLU A 96 15.40 21.16 -2.77
C GLU A 96 14.89 20.85 -4.18
N ASP A 97 15.83 20.51 -5.08
CA ASP A 97 15.54 20.17 -6.46
C ASP A 97 14.73 18.87 -6.57
N CYS A 98 13.81 18.84 -7.52
CA CYS A 98 12.96 17.70 -7.82
C CYS A 98 12.60 17.66 -9.31
N PHE A 99 12.19 16.48 -9.77
CA PHE A 99 11.69 16.23 -11.12
C PHE A 99 10.21 15.86 -11.12
N SER A 100 9.67 15.38 -9.99
CA SER A 100 8.25 15.05 -9.82
C SER A 100 7.81 15.17 -8.36
N ASP A 101 6.49 15.30 -8.13
CA ASP A 101 5.87 15.41 -6.80
C ASP A 101 6.28 14.26 -5.87
N ASN A 102 6.52 13.09 -6.46
CA ASN A 102 6.92 11.87 -5.77
C ASN A 102 8.26 12.03 -5.02
N GLN A 103 9.18 12.86 -5.48
CA GLN A 103 10.46 13.05 -4.77
C GLN A 103 10.30 13.91 -3.50
N CYS A 104 9.28 14.76 -3.44
CA CYS A 104 9.09 15.65 -2.31
C CYS A 104 8.62 14.87 -1.08
N SER A 105 9.40 14.90 0.00
CA SER A 105 9.20 14.03 1.16
C SER A 105 8.11 14.51 2.10
N SER A 106 7.92 15.82 2.24
CA SER A 106 6.90 16.38 3.12
C SER A 106 5.50 16.03 2.65
N VAL A 107 4.58 15.78 3.58
CA VAL A 107 3.14 15.82 3.29
C VAL A 107 2.75 17.14 2.63
N TYR A 108 1.68 17.13 1.83
CA TYR A 108 1.12 18.27 1.12
C TYR A 108 2.14 19.07 0.29
N SER A 109 3.22 18.43 -0.12
CA SER A 109 4.25 19.01 -0.98
C SER A 109 4.07 18.56 -2.43
N ARG A 110 4.64 19.33 -3.35
CA ARG A 110 4.66 19.06 -4.79
C ARG A 110 5.94 19.60 -5.41
N CYS A 111 6.32 19.06 -6.55
CA CYS A 111 7.41 19.58 -7.35
C CYS A 111 6.90 20.69 -8.26
N SER A 112 7.32 21.93 -7.99
CA SER A 112 6.88 23.11 -8.73
C SER A 112 8.11 23.82 -9.29
N ASN A 113 8.21 23.91 -10.62
CA ASN A 113 9.37 24.49 -11.31
C ASN A 113 10.70 23.85 -10.91
N GLY A 114 10.68 22.52 -10.73
CA GLY A 114 11.88 21.76 -10.36
C GLY A 114 12.27 21.88 -8.89
N ILE A 115 11.45 22.49 -8.03
CA ILE A 115 11.72 22.65 -6.60
C ILE A 115 10.56 22.14 -5.76
N CYS A 116 10.85 21.43 -4.67
CA CYS A 116 9.82 20.97 -3.74
C CYS A 116 9.21 22.15 -2.98
N THR A 117 7.90 22.29 -3.08
CA THR A 117 7.11 23.40 -2.51
C THR A 117 5.81 22.89 -1.90
N CYS A 118 5.19 23.67 -1.02
CA CYS A 118 3.88 23.32 -0.48
C CYS A 118 2.76 23.56 -1.49
N LYS A 119 1.76 22.67 -1.51
CA LYS A 119 0.53 22.83 -2.29
C LYS A 119 -0.24 24.09 -1.87
N ALA A 120 -1.20 24.52 -2.69
CA ALA A 120 -2.03 25.69 -2.43
C ALA A 120 -2.80 25.56 -1.09
N GLY A 121 -2.82 26.63 -0.30
CA GLY A 121 -3.42 26.62 1.05
C GLY A 121 -2.54 26.02 2.15
N PHE A 122 -1.31 25.59 1.85
CA PHE A 122 -0.34 25.08 2.84
C PHE A 122 0.86 26.03 3.00
N LYS A 123 1.58 25.91 4.12
CA LYS A 123 2.79 26.69 4.41
C LYS A 123 3.88 25.78 4.96
N ASN A 124 5.13 26.07 4.59
CA ASN A 124 6.28 25.39 5.17
C ASN A 124 6.47 25.83 6.62
N VAL A 125 6.45 24.87 7.54
CA VAL A 125 6.79 25.03 8.95
C VAL A 125 7.88 24.00 9.26
N ASN A 126 9.11 24.47 9.47
CA ASN A 126 10.27 23.63 9.79
C ASN A 126 10.51 22.45 8.83
N GLY A 127 10.27 22.64 7.53
CA GLY A 127 10.49 21.60 6.50
C GLY A 127 9.25 20.76 6.18
N THR A 128 8.14 20.94 6.91
CA THR A 128 6.88 20.24 6.68
C THR A 128 5.79 21.21 6.23
N CYS A 129 5.02 20.84 5.21
CA CYS A 129 3.88 21.64 4.77
C CYS A 129 2.67 21.38 5.68
N MET A 130 2.29 22.42 6.42
CA MET A 130 1.12 22.41 7.30
C MET A 130 -0.01 23.23 6.67
N PRO A 131 -1.28 22.87 6.88
CA PRO A 131 -2.41 23.68 6.46
C PRO A 131 -2.30 25.11 7.00
N ARG A 132 -2.60 26.12 6.17
CA ARG A 132 -2.70 27.52 6.63
C ARG A 132 -3.97 27.77 7.44
N TYR A 133 -5.01 27.00 7.13
CA TYR A 133 -6.32 27.01 7.75
C TYR A 133 -6.98 25.66 7.52
N TYR A 134 -7.93 25.36 8.39
CA TYR A 134 -8.86 24.25 8.26
C TYR A 134 -10.27 24.81 8.06
N LYS A 135 -11.16 24.03 7.42
CA LYS A 135 -12.54 24.45 7.18
C LYS A 135 -13.50 23.29 7.48
N CYS A 136 -14.40 23.47 8.44
CA CYS A 136 -15.61 22.64 8.55
C CYS A 136 -16.66 23.12 7.53
N ASN A 137 -17.12 22.20 6.68
CA ASN A 137 -18.22 22.47 5.75
C ASN A 137 -19.57 22.61 6.48
N THR A 138 -19.66 22.13 7.72
CA THR A 138 -20.71 22.45 8.68
C THR A 138 -20.22 23.54 9.66
N GLN A 139 -20.30 23.33 10.97
CA GLN A 139 -19.87 24.25 12.02
C GLN A 139 -18.72 23.65 12.84
N TRP A 140 -17.88 24.52 13.40
CA TRP A 140 -16.87 24.10 14.39
C TRP A 140 -17.56 23.65 15.69
N PRO A 141 -17.05 22.63 16.39
CA PRO A 141 -17.62 22.19 17.68
C PRO A 141 -17.71 23.31 18.71
N ASP A 142 -16.70 24.16 18.80
CA ASP A 142 -16.59 25.22 19.82
C ASP A 142 -17.05 26.61 19.33
N GLY A 143 -17.56 26.71 18.11
CA GLY A 143 -18.06 27.96 17.53
C GLY A 143 -17.00 29.02 17.19
N GLU A 144 -15.72 28.81 17.53
CA GLU A 144 -14.63 29.73 17.21
C GLU A 144 -13.95 29.40 15.86
N GLY A 145 -13.58 30.47 15.16
CA GLY A 145 -12.92 30.42 13.86
C GLY A 145 -11.40 30.51 13.99
N ASP A 146 -10.76 29.51 13.37
CA ASP A 146 -9.40 29.44 12.85
C ASP A 146 -8.30 28.82 13.76
N ASN A 147 -7.78 27.69 13.23
CA ASN A 147 -6.52 26.96 13.51
C ASN A 147 -6.45 25.97 14.68
N GLU A 148 -7.28 26.06 15.72
CA GLU A 148 -7.37 25.00 16.72
C GLU A 148 -8.41 23.98 16.27
N VAL A 149 -7.94 22.79 15.86
CA VAL A 149 -8.80 21.72 15.36
C VAL A 149 -8.74 20.52 16.29
N THR A 150 -9.87 19.85 16.45
CA THR A 150 -9.93 18.53 17.07
C THR A 150 -9.66 17.49 15.99
N PRO A 151 -8.46 16.86 15.94
CA PRO A 151 -8.14 15.87 14.93
C PRO A 151 -8.98 14.61 15.15
N CYS A 152 -9.26 13.90 14.05
CA CYS A 152 -9.88 12.59 14.10
C CYS A 152 -9.28 11.63 13.10
N GLU A 153 -9.58 10.36 13.30
CA GLU A 153 -9.25 9.26 12.41
C GLU A 153 -10.54 8.53 12.05
N VAL A 154 -10.71 8.24 10.77
CA VAL A 154 -11.80 7.42 10.22
C VAL A 154 -11.23 6.04 9.89
N ASN A 155 -11.86 5.01 10.43
CA ASN A 155 -11.68 3.62 10.00
C ASN A 155 -12.87 3.25 9.12
N PHE A 156 -12.66 3.20 7.81
CA PHE A 156 -13.71 2.89 6.84
C PHE A 156 -14.15 1.43 6.90
N ALA A 157 -13.25 0.49 7.24
CA ALA A 157 -13.58 -0.93 7.40
C ALA A 157 -14.59 -1.17 8.54
N GLU A 158 -14.44 -0.43 9.65
CA GLU A 158 -15.35 -0.52 10.80
C GLU A 158 -16.54 0.45 10.72
N GLY A 159 -16.51 1.42 9.80
CA GLY A 159 -17.48 2.52 9.76
C GLY A 159 -17.46 3.40 11.02
N LYS A 160 -16.30 3.53 11.67
CA LYS A 160 -16.13 4.28 12.93
C LYS A 160 -15.16 5.45 12.80
N HIS A 161 -15.31 6.42 13.69
CA HIS A 161 -14.39 7.55 13.82
C HIS A 161 -14.14 7.93 15.27
N THR A 162 -13.04 8.66 15.52
CA THR A 162 -12.61 9.03 16.88
C THR A 162 -13.26 10.29 17.47
N CYS A 163 -14.17 10.95 16.74
CA CYS A 163 -14.89 12.11 17.25
C CYS A 163 -15.88 11.77 18.38
N GLN A 164 -16.12 12.76 19.26
CA GLN A 164 -17.14 12.68 20.33
C GLN A 164 -18.57 12.56 19.76
N GLU A 165 -19.49 12.08 20.59
CA GLU A 165 -20.91 11.92 20.22
C GLU A 165 -21.53 13.26 19.75
N GLY A 166 -22.26 13.22 18.63
CA GLY A 166 -22.86 14.40 17.99
C GLY A 166 -21.96 15.13 16.98
N LEU A 167 -20.67 14.79 16.94
CA LEU A 167 -19.72 15.24 15.92
C LEU A 167 -19.51 14.16 14.85
N TYR A 168 -19.13 14.58 13.65
CA TYR A 168 -18.66 13.68 12.60
C TYR A 168 -17.21 14.03 12.21
N CYS A 169 -16.48 13.03 11.73
CA CYS A 169 -15.13 13.23 11.24
C CYS A 169 -15.14 13.60 9.76
N GLN A 170 -14.78 14.84 9.45
CA GLN A 170 -14.59 15.31 8.08
C GLN A 170 -13.18 14.94 7.62
N TYR A 171 -13.06 13.90 6.80
CA TYR A 171 -11.77 13.39 6.31
C TYR A 171 -11.03 14.43 5.45
N MET A 172 -9.72 14.58 5.69
CA MET A 172 -8.83 15.54 5.01
C MET A 172 -7.98 14.90 3.91
N GLU A 173 -8.09 13.58 3.77
CA GLU A 173 -7.29 12.78 2.86
C GLU A 173 -8.09 11.55 2.42
N MET A 174 -7.61 10.86 1.40
CA MET A 174 -8.18 9.58 0.97
C MET A 174 -7.02 8.62 0.69
N LYS A 175 -7.06 7.43 1.29
CA LYS A 175 -6.04 6.38 1.14
C LYS A 175 -6.61 5.20 0.37
N GLU A 176 -5.77 4.50 -0.38
CA GLU A 176 -6.16 3.23 -1.03
C GLU A 176 -6.34 2.10 -0.03
N ASP A 177 -5.46 2.06 0.97
CA ASP A 177 -5.52 1.07 2.04
C ASP A 177 -6.65 1.43 3.01
N LEU A 178 -7.80 0.74 2.86
CA LEU A 178 -8.99 0.92 3.69
C LEU A 178 -8.76 0.54 5.16
N ASN A 179 -7.70 -0.21 5.46
CA ASN A 179 -7.34 -0.59 6.82
C ASN A 179 -6.51 0.51 7.52
N GLN A 180 -5.95 1.46 6.77
CA GLN A 180 -5.28 2.60 7.38
C GLN A 180 -6.28 3.65 7.84
N PRO A 181 -6.11 4.17 9.08
CA PRO A 181 -6.91 5.29 9.53
C PRO A 181 -6.66 6.51 8.62
N VAL A 182 -7.76 7.13 8.22
CA VAL A 182 -7.78 8.34 7.40
C VAL A 182 -7.94 9.54 8.31
N LYS A 183 -7.01 10.50 8.25
CA LYS A 183 -7.03 11.67 9.12
C LYS A 183 -8.13 12.64 8.69
N GLY A 184 -8.72 13.28 9.68
CA GLY A 184 -9.79 14.25 9.53
C GLY A 184 -9.80 15.29 10.63
N ILE A 185 -10.82 16.13 10.60
CA ILE A 185 -11.17 17.08 11.66
C ILE A 185 -12.59 16.82 12.14
N CYS A 186 -12.82 16.90 13.45
CA CYS A 186 -14.17 16.79 13.99
C CYS A 186 -14.96 18.08 13.72
N CYS A 187 -16.12 17.91 13.09
CA CYS A 187 -17.05 18.99 12.80
C CYS A 187 -18.43 18.66 13.38
N ASN A 188 -19.24 19.69 13.65
CA ASN A 188 -20.61 19.50 14.12
C ASN A 188 -21.46 18.90 12.98
N SER A 189 -22.32 17.92 13.26
CA SER A 189 -23.20 17.28 12.27
C SER A 189 -24.26 18.21 11.67
N THR A 190 -24.52 19.37 12.30
CA THR A 190 -25.55 20.31 11.84
C THR A 190 -25.02 21.23 10.74
N ALA A 191 -25.67 21.25 9.58
CA ALA A 191 -25.30 22.11 8.45
C ALA A 191 -25.22 23.60 8.84
N LYS A 192 -24.32 24.34 8.18
CA LYS A 192 -24.40 25.82 8.17
C LYS A 192 -25.62 26.20 7.34
N GLU A 193 -26.66 26.73 7.98
CA GLU A 193 -27.77 27.36 7.26
C GLU A 193 -27.20 28.53 6.43
N ALA A 194 -27.51 28.53 5.13
CA ALA A 194 -27.25 29.60 4.14
C ALA A 194 -25.96 29.60 3.28
N SER A 195 -25.09 28.58 3.28
CA SER A 195 -23.95 28.53 2.35
C SER A 195 -23.96 27.32 1.43
N ASN A 196 -24.05 27.55 0.12
CA ASN A 196 -23.93 26.53 -0.93
C ASN A 196 -22.47 26.33 -1.40
N THR A 197 -21.50 26.69 -0.55
CA THR A 197 -20.07 26.58 -0.87
C THR A 197 -19.46 25.44 -0.08
N VAL A 198 -18.67 24.61 -0.77
CA VAL A 198 -17.87 23.54 -0.18
C VAL A 198 -16.40 23.95 -0.23
N TYR A 199 -15.68 23.65 0.85
CA TYR A 199 -14.25 23.93 1.00
C TYR A 199 -13.50 22.64 1.28
N CYS A 200 -12.22 22.62 0.91
CA CYS A 200 -11.34 21.56 1.35
C CYS A 200 -11.20 21.63 2.88
N PRO A 201 -11.29 20.48 3.56
CA PRO A 201 -11.11 20.41 5.01
C PRO A 201 -9.77 20.98 5.47
N ALA A 202 -8.73 20.86 4.64
CA ALA A 202 -7.43 21.48 4.80
C ALA A 202 -6.95 22.09 3.46
N GLY A 203 -6.43 23.32 3.53
CA GLY A 203 -5.86 24.01 2.37
C GLY A 203 -6.90 24.49 1.35
N ASP A 204 -6.44 24.73 0.13
CA ASP A 204 -7.27 25.22 -0.97
C ASP A 204 -7.80 24.10 -1.84
N PHE A 205 -9.00 24.30 -2.40
CA PHE A 205 -9.47 23.48 -3.51
C PHE A 205 -8.75 23.88 -4.79
N VAL A 206 -8.62 22.93 -5.70
CA VAL A 206 -7.99 23.13 -7.00
C VAL A 206 -8.94 22.71 -8.13
N GLU A 207 -8.53 22.96 -9.37
CA GLU A 207 -9.27 22.55 -10.56
C GLU A 207 -9.47 21.02 -10.60
N MET A 208 -10.65 20.57 -11.04
CA MET A 208 -11.05 19.16 -11.02
C MET A 208 -10.15 18.23 -11.85
N GLU A 209 -9.46 18.75 -12.86
CA GLU A 209 -8.50 17.98 -13.69
C GLU A 209 -7.31 17.44 -12.88
N LEU A 210 -6.97 18.07 -11.75
CA LEU A 210 -5.91 17.59 -10.86
C LEU A 210 -6.33 16.37 -10.03
N CYS A 211 -7.63 16.15 -9.84
CA CYS A 211 -8.13 14.98 -9.11
C CYS A 211 -8.08 13.70 -9.93
N THR A 212 -8.04 13.82 -11.26
CA THR A 212 -7.91 12.66 -12.16
C THR A 212 -6.45 12.31 -12.46
N SER A 213 -5.51 13.16 -12.05
CA SER A 213 -4.08 13.05 -12.39
C SER A 213 -3.19 12.85 -11.15
N HIS A 214 -2.44 11.75 -11.14
CA HIS A 214 -1.29 11.51 -10.24
C HIS A 214 -1.54 11.33 -8.73
N GLY A 215 -2.77 11.04 -8.28
CA GLY A 215 -3.02 10.53 -6.93
C GLY A 215 -2.64 11.47 -5.77
N SER A 216 -2.22 12.69 -6.08
CA SER A 216 -1.75 13.72 -5.14
C SER A 216 -2.89 14.62 -4.67
N TYR A 217 -4.07 14.42 -5.24
CA TYR A 217 -5.33 15.07 -4.92
C TYR A 217 -6.41 14.00 -4.82
N TYR A 218 -7.47 14.30 -4.08
CA TYR A 218 -8.62 13.41 -3.91
C TYR A 218 -9.91 14.18 -4.13
N TYR A 219 -10.92 13.47 -4.64
CA TYR A 219 -12.26 14.00 -4.79
C TYR A 219 -12.95 14.02 -3.43
N TYR A 220 -13.22 15.21 -2.92
CA TYR A 220 -14.00 15.40 -1.70
C TYR A 220 -15.45 15.66 -2.07
N PHE A 221 -16.36 14.88 -1.51
CA PHE A 221 -17.80 15.01 -1.74
C PHE A 221 -18.53 15.40 -0.46
N ASP A 222 -19.25 16.52 -0.49
CA ASP A 222 -20.12 16.96 0.59
C ASP A 222 -21.53 16.41 0.36
N GLU A 223 -21.94 15.45 1.20
CA GLU A 223 -23.24 14.77 1.06
C GLU A 223 -24.43 15.69 1.36
N ILE A 224 -24.25 16.72 2.18
CA ILE A 224 -25.33 17.64 2.56
C ILE A 224 -25.72 18.52 1.36
N ARG A 225 -24.71 19.01 0.62
CA ARG A 225 -24.89 19.92 -0.51
C ARG A 225 -24.90 19.23 -1.86
N GLN A 226 -24.54 17.94 -1.92
CA GLN A 226 -24.39 17.18 -3.16
C GLN A 226 -23.39 17.84 -4.13
N LEU A 227 -22.29 18.36 -3.59
CA LEU A 227 -21.25 19.07 -4.33
C LEU A 227 -19.89 18.42 -4.11
N GLY A 228 -19.14 18.26 -5.19
CA GLY A 228 -17.79 17.72 -5.19
C GLY A 228 -16.75 18.78 -5.52
N ILE A 229 -15.60 18.71 -4.85
CA ILE A 229 -14.43 19.56 -5.11
C ILE A 229 -13.15 18.72 -5.09
N CYS A 230 -12.06 19.29 -5.59
CA CYS A 230 -10.76 18.64 -5.61
C CYS A 230 -9.85 19.16 -4.50
N CYS A 231 -9.40 18.26 -3.62
CA CYS A 231 -8.61 18.60 -2.43
C CYS A 231 -7.22 17.96 -2.45
N ALA A 232 -6.25 18.63 -1.85
CA ALA A 232 -4.90 18.10 -1.75
C ALA A 232 -4.84 16.89 -0.83
N ASN A 233 -4.27 15.80 -1.32
CA ASN A 233 -3.95 14.65 -0.48
C ASN A 233 -2.64 14.89 0.29
N SER A 234 -2.50 14.28 1.47
CA SER A 234 -1.31 14.37 2.32
C SER A 234 -0.08 13.82 1.59
N CYS A 235 -0.20 12.60 1.08
CA CYS A 235 0.76 11.95 0.22
C CYS A 235 0.12 11.57 -1.11
N SER A 236 0.92 11.38 -2.15
CA SER A 236 0.45 10.79 -3.40
C SER A 236 -0.04 9.35 -3.15
N LYS A 237 -1.00 8.87 -3.93
CA LYS A 237 -1.76 7.61 -3.74
C LYS A 237 -0.91 6.39 -3.37
N GLU A 238 0.28 6.27 -3.95
CA GLU A 238 1.21 5.15 -3.75
C GLU A 238 2.13 5.30 -2.54
N ARG A 239 1.99 6.37 -1.74
CA ARG A 239 2.90 6.70 -0.65
C ARG A 239 2.25 6.60 0.71
N ARG A 240 2.99 6.06 1.66
CA ARG A 240 2.56 5.96 3.06
C ARG A 240 3.13 7.11 3.88
N GLU A 241 2.27 7.76 4.64
CA GLU A 241 2.69 8.81 5.55
C GLU A 241 3.21 8.24 6.88
N ASN A 242 4.34 8.74 7.36
CA ASN A 242 4.77 8.59 8.74
C ASN A 242 5.35 9.92 9.26
N ASN A 243 4.76 10.47 10.32
CA ASN A 243 5.15 11.73 10.96
C ASN A 243 5.39 12.90 9.99
N GLY A 244 4.42 13.17 9.10
CA GLY A 244 4.52 14.28 8.14
C GLY A 244 5.50 14.07 6.99
N THR A 245 6.07 12.86 6.88
CA THR A 245 6.91 12.44 5.77
C THR A 245 6.23 11.33 4.99
N CYS A 246 6.13 11.47 3.68
CA CYS A 246 5.66 10.45 2.78
C CYS A 246 6.82 9.50 2.44
N TYR A 247 6.58 8.20 2.41
CA TYR A 247 7.53 7.14 2.05
C TYR A 247 6.96 6.33 0.90
N PHE A 248 7.82 5.83 0.00
CA PHE A 248 7.38 4.80 -0.95
C PHE A 248 7.45 3.43 -0.25
N PRO A 249 6.33 2.72 -0.15
CA PRO A 249 6.24 1.44 0.52
C PRO A 249 6.77 0.32 -0.38
N VAL A 250 8.07 0.30 -0.66
CA VAL A 250 8.68 -0.65 -1.60
C VAL A 250 9.34 -1.85 -0.91
N GLY A 251 9.36 -1.85 0.43
CA GLY A 251 9.86 -2.97 1.21
C GLY A 251 8.86 -4.13 1.17
N VAL A 252 9.19 -5.18 0.43
CA VAL A 252 8.46 -6.45 0.46
C VAL A 252 8.83 -7.27 1.70
N VAL A 253 8.17 -8.42 1.92
CA VAL A 253 8.42 -9.25 3.11
C VAL A 253 9.90 -9.62 3.21
N GLY A 254 10.47 -9.45 4.41
CA GLY A 254 11.89 -9.67 4.68
C GLY A 254 12.81 -8.49 4.37
N SER A 255 12.33 -7.44 3.69
CA SER A 255 13.10 -6.21 3.46
C SER A 255 13.49 -5.53 4.78
N ALA A 256 14.65 -4.88 4.83
CA ALA A 256 15.03 -4.08 5.99
C ALA A 256 14.10 -2.86 6.13
N CYS A 257 13.70 -2.57 7.36
CA CYS A 257 12.84 -1.42 7.64
C CYS A 257 13.16 -0.84 9.02
N THR A 258 12.67 0.38 9.23
CA THR A 258 12.70 1.10 10.51
C THR A 258 11.31 1.57 10.93
N ILE A 259 10.39 1.70 9.98
CA ILE A 259 9.01 2.15 10.16
C ILE A 259 8.10 1.42 9.17
N ASP A 260 6.81 1.30 9.50
CA ASP A 260 5.83 0.59 8.66
C ASP A 260 5.68 1.20 7.27
N ALA A 261 5.79 2.52 7.15
CA ALA A 261 5.61 3.24 5.89
C ALA A 261 6.66 2.90 4.81
N GLN A 262 7.75 2.21 5.16
CA GLN A 262 8.74 1.69 4.22
C GLN A 262 8.33 0.36 3.61
N CYS A 263 7.39 -0.36 4.23
CA CYS A 263 6.92 -1.65 3.78
C CYS A 263 5.67 -1.50 2.92
N GLU A 264 5.53 -2.39 1.93
CA GLU A 264 4.38 -2.55 1.03
C GLU A 264 3.03 -2.57 1.78
N ILE A 265 1.93 -2.39 1.04
CA ILE A 265 0.59 -2.47 1.63
C ILE A 265 0.39 -3.80 2.36
N ASN A 266 -0.38 -3.78 3.44
CA ASN A 266 -0.63 -4.95 4.31
C ASN A 266 0.62 -5.48 5.04
N GLN A 267 1.70 -4.70 5.09
CA GLN A 267 2.92 -5.04 5.82
C GLN A 267 3.22 -4.02 6.93
N VAL A 268 3.87 -4.52 7.98
CA VAL A 268 4.36 -3.77 9.14
C VAL A 268 5.84 -4.06 9.38
N CYS A 269 6.54 -3.08 9.93
CA CYS A 269 7.94 -3.21 10.27
C CYS A 269 8.11 -3.84 11.65
N LYS A 270 8.51 -5.11 11.69
CA LYS A 270 8.70 -5.86 12.92
C LYS A 270 10.11 -6.41 12.99
N GLN A 271 10.81 -6.13 14.09
CA GLN A 271 12.22 -6.56 14.28
C GLN A 271 13.15 -6.09 13.13
N ASN A 272 12.95 -4.87 12.64
CA ASN A 272 13.69 -4.27 11.52
C ASN A 272 13.52 -5.00 10.17
N ARG A 273 12.44 -5.79 10.03
CA ARG A 273 12.09 -6.50 8.81
C ARG A 273 10.61 -6.25 8.48
N CYS A 274 10.29 -6.05 7.20
CA CYS A 274 8.91 -6.00 6.75
C CYS A 274 8.28 -7.39 6.91
N THR A 275 7.11 -7.45 7.52
CA THR A 275 6.35 -8.69 7.78
C THR A 275 4.87 -8.43 7.56
N CYS A 276 4.09 -9.46 7.25
CA CYS A 276 2.65 -9.30 7.08
C CYS A 276 1.98 -8.78 8.35
N ASP A 277 1.06 -7.83 8.13
CA ASP A 277 0.18 -7.33 9.18
C ASP A 277 -0.82 -8.41 9.61
N VAL A 278 -1.48 -8.19 10.74
CA VAL A 278 -2.44 -9.14 11.32
C VAL A 278 -3.55 -9.44 10.32
N GLY A 279 -3.83 -10.73 10.10
CA GLY A 279 -4.86 -11.20 9.17
C GLY A 279 -4.35 -11.47 7.75
N PHE A 280 -3.13 -11.04 7.42
CA PHE A 280 -2.50 -11.32 6.13
C PHE A 280 -1.49 -12.47 6.23
N PHE A 281 -1.39 -13.25 5.17
CA PHE A 281 -0.53 -14.42 5.07
C PHE A 281 0.59 -14.13 4.08
N GLU A 282 1.81 -14.52 4.47
CA GLU A 282 3.00 -14.41 3.64
C GLU A 282 2.95 -15.46 2.53
N ILE A 283 2.84 -14.99 1.29
CA ILE A 283 2.94 -15.81 0.08
C ILE A 283 4.00 -15.17 -0.80
N GLY A 284 5.14 -15.86 -0.93
CA GLY A 284 6.32 -15.30 -1.56
C GLY A 284 6.82 -14.08 -0.79
N GLU A 285 6.81 -12.93 -1.45
CA GLU A 285 7.22 -11.64 -0.88
C GLU A 285 6.01 -10.71 -0.61
N GLN A 286 4.79 -11.23 -0.77
CA GLN A 286 3.53 -10.48 -0.66
C GLN A 286 2.72 -10.91 0.57
N CYS A 287 1.86 -10.00 1.01
CA CYS A 287 0.93 -10.24 2.12
C CYS A 287 -0.49 -10.19 1.58
N LEU A 288 -1.10 -11.38 1.49
CA LEU A 288 -2.41 -11.58 0.89
C LEU A 288 -3.43 -11.97 1.96
N LEU A 289 -4.67 -11.52 1.78
CA LEU A 289 -5.78 -12.01 2.59
C LEU A 289 -6.10 -13.46 2.23
N PRO A 290 -6.48 -14.30 3.21
CA PRO A 290 -7.02 -15.62 2.95
C PRO A 290 -8.25 -15.54 2.05
N ASP A 291 -8.13 -16.09 0.85
CA ASP A 291 -9.26 -16.21 -0.07
C ASP A 291 -9.17 -17.51 -0.88
N CYS A 292 -10.29 -17.90 -1.44
CA CYS A 292 -10.38 -19.10 -2.26
C CYS A 292 -9.99 -18.80 -3.70
N PHE A 293 -9.16 -19.67 -4.30
CA PHE A 293 -8.89 -19.62 -5.74
C PHE A 293 -10.18 -19.74 -6.56
N PHE A 294 -11.09 -20.57 -6.06
CA PHE A 294 -12.42 -20.75 -6.59
C PHE A 294 -13.42 -21.05 -5.47
N GLY A 295 -14.65 -20.56 -5.64
CA GLY A 295 -15.69 -20.67 -4.61
C GLY A 295 -15.49 -19.66 -3.48
N GLU A 296 -16.27 -19.79 -2.43
CA GLU A 296 -16.17 -18.92 -1.23
C GLU A 296 -15.50 -19.69 -0.08
N PRO A 297 -14.78 -18.99 0.83
CA PRO A 297 -14.27 -19.58 2.05
C PRO A 297 -15.39 -20.17 2.91
N LEU A 298 -15.15 -21.37 3.46
CA LEU A 298 -16.03 -21.94 4.45
C LEU A 298 -15.82 -21.18 5.77
N VAL A 299 -16.86 -20.51 6.24
CA VAL A 299 -16.84 -19.73 7.48
C VAL A 299 -17.61 -20.46 8.58
N ASP A 300 -17.03 -20.53 9.78
CA ASP A 300 -17.73 -21.02 10.97
C ASP A 300 -18.83 -20.02 11.37
N MET A 301 -20.09 -20.45 11.33
CA MET A 301 -21.23 -19.57 11.60
C MET A 301 -21.32 -19.05 13.04
N THR A 302 -20.57 -19.63 13.99
CA THR A 302 -20.57 -19.21 15.39
C THR A 302 -19.49 -18.17 15.69
N THR A 303 -18.30 -18.32 15.09
CA THR A 303 -17.17 -17.38 15.30
C THR A 303 -17.06 -16.33 14.19
N GLY A 304 -17.59 -16.61 13.00
CA GLY A 304 -17.37 -15.79 11.81
C GLY A 304 -15.98 -15.96 11.20
N GLU A 305 -15.19 -16.94 11.64
CA GLU A 305 -13.82 -17.18 11.17
C GLU A 305 -13.76 -18.25 10.07
N ASN A 306 -12.74 -18.18 9.20
CA ASN A 306 -12.51 -19.20 8.18
C ASN A 306 -12.18 -20.55 8.82
N VAL A 307 -12.90 -21.60 8.40
CA VAL A 307 -12.65 -22.99 8.81
C VAL A 307 -11.27 -23.42 8.32
N GLN A 308 -10.43 -23.82 9.25
CA GLN A 308 -9.03 -24.16 9.00
C GLN A 308 -8.87 -25.61 8.54
N CYS A 309 -7.89 -25.86 7.68
CA CYS A 309 -7.46 -27.19 7.27
C CYS A 309 -5.95 -27.35 7.43
N SER A 310 -5.48 -28.59 7.54
CA SER A 310 -4.05 -28.89 7.68
C SER A 310 -3.74 -30.25 7.07
N GLN A 311 -2.47 -30.67 7.07
CA GLN A 311 -2.11 -32.01 6.57
C GLN A 311 -2.87 -33.13 7.32
N ASN A 312 -3.24 -32.88 8.57
CA ASN A 312 -3.95 -33.84 9.42
C ASN A 312 -5.46 -33.55 9.56
N HIS A 313 -5.93 -32.44 9.00
CA HIS A 313 -7.33 -32.02 9.09
C HIS A 313 -7.86 -31.71 7.68
N ALA A 314 -8.64 -32.64 7.15
CA ALA A 314 -9.28 -32.50 5.86
C ALA A 314 -10.54 -31.64 5.96
N CYS A 315 -10.83 -30.90 4.90
CA CYS A 315 -12.09 -30.19 4.76
C CYS A 315 -13.25 -31.18 4.62
N SER A 316 -14.46 -30.71 4.94
CA SER A 316 -15.69 -31.50 4.77
C SER A 316 -15.98 -31.80 3.29
N ASP A 317 -16.82 -32.80 3.03
CA ASP A 317 -17.22 -33.18 1.67
C ASP A 317 -17.77 -31.98 0.88
N GLY A 318 -17.28 -31.80 -0.35
CA GLY A 318 -17.61 -30.64 -1.20
C GLY A 318 -16.69 -29.44 -1.01
N TYR A 319 -15.69 -29.54 -0.14
CA TYR A 319 -14.69 -28.50 0.08
C TYR A 319 -13.27 -29.03 -0.14
N TYR A 320 -12.39 -28.17 -0.61
CA TYR A 320 -10.96 -28.42 -0.77
C TYR A 320 -10.16 -27.50 0.16
N CYS A 321 -8.94 -27.90 0.48
CA CYS A 321 -8.06 -27.11 1.34
C CYS A 321 -7.13 -26.25 0.48
N VAL A 322 -7.21 -24.92 0.62
CA VAL A 322 -6.19 -24.00 0.11
C VAL A 322 -5.06 -23.99 1.12
N ARG A 323 -3.94 -24.63 0.76
CA ARG A 323 -2.82 -24.91 1.68
C ARG A 323 -2.02 -23.66 2.03
N GLU A 324 -1.98 -22.70 1.13
CA GLU A 324 -1.28 -21.43 1.30
C GLU A 324 -1.87 -20.60 2.46
N TYR A 325 -3.18 -20.66 2.63
CA TYR A 325 -3.89 -19.99 3.73
C TYR A 325 -4.34 -20.94 4.84
N ASN A 326 -4.25 -22.26 4.63
CA ASN A 326 -4.83 -23.29 5.48
C ASN A 326 -6.34 -23.13 5.71
N ILE A 327 -7.09 -22.73 4.69
CA ILE A 327 -8.56 -22.56 4.76
C ILE A 327 -9.30 -23.57 3.88
N CYS A 328 -10.51 -23.93 4.31
CA CYS A 328 -11.42 -24.74 3.50
C CYS A 328 -12.21 -23.86 2.52
N CYS A 329 -12.23 -24.27 1.27
CA CYS A 329 -12.87 -23.56 0.16
C CYS A 329 -13.88 -24.45 -0.55
N LYS A 330 -15.00 -23.88 -0.97
CA LYS A 330 -16.06 -24.64 -1.66
C LYS A 330 -15.59 -25.08 -3.05
N ASN A 331 -15.73 -26.37 -3.38
CA ASN A 331 -15.47 -26.84 -4.74
C ASN A 331 -16.38 -26.13 -5.76
N ILE A 332 -15.85 -25.90 -6.95
CA ILE A 332 -16.71 -25.58 -8.11
C ILE A 332 -17.36 -26.88 -8.56
N GLU A 333 -18.69 -26.88 -8.72
CA GLU A 333 -19.42 -27.96 -9.39
C GLU A 333 -19.22 -27.94 -10.91
#